data_AF-A0A7S3TIZ2-F1
#
_entry.id   AF-A0A7S3TIZ2-F1
#
_cell.length_a   1.000
_cell.length_b   1.000
_cell.length_c   1.000
_cell.angle_alpha   90.00
_cell.angle_beta   90.00
_cell.angle_gamma   90.00
#
_symmetry.space_group_name_H-M   'P 1'
#
loop_
_entity.id
_entity.type
_entity.pdbx_description
1 polymer ?
#
loop_
_entity_poly.entity_id
_entity_poly.type
_entity_poly.pdbx_seq_one_letter_code
_entity_poly.pdbx_strand_id
1 'polypeptide(L)'
;MFGDSDLTGTSPLDVLLESPDCSIEALMDEEDLIQEFKARNGKLVARLCRPDAALRLVDFITREPAEGASSSHCFTYPFVAMQLMMCGVDEFFDVWVNGRHKEILDRF
;
A
#
# COMPACT_ATOMS: atom_id res chain seq x y z
N MET A 1 35.90 2.74 14.44
CA MET A 1 35.29 1.40 14.45
C MET A 1 33.85 1.60 14.04
N PHE A 2 33.55 1.32 12.77
CA PHE A 2 32.19 1.35 12.25
C PHE A 2 31.48 0.17 12.90
N GLY A 3 30.52 0.46 13.78
CA GLY A 3 29.70 -0.58 14.39
C GLY A 3 28.82 -1.18 13.30
N ASP A 4 29.02 -2.46 13.03
CA ASP A 4 28.14 -3.30 12.25
C ASP A 4 26.69 -3.06 12.70
N SER A 5 25.96 -2.25 11.93
CA SER A 5 24.51 -2.12 12.08
C SER A 5 23.88 -3.22 11.24
N ASP A 6 24.16 -4.47 11.60
CA ASP A 6 23.27 -5.60 11.29
C ASP A 6 22.00 -5.41 12.12
N LEU A 7 21.16 -4.46 11.68
CA LEU A 7 19.77 -4.36 12.11
C LEU A 7 18.89 -5.04 11.07
N THR A 8 19.17 -6.30 10.75
CA THR A 8 18.20 -7.14 10.04
C THR A 8 17.18 -7.68 11.05
N GLY A 9 16.46 -6.79 11.72
CA GLY A 9 15.20 -7.14 12.35
C GLY A 9 14.14 -7.11 11.26
N THR A 10 13.57 -8.26 10.90
CA THR A 10 12.42 -8.33 9.99
C THR A 10 11.31 -7.44 10.53
N SER A 11 10.89 -6.42 9.78
CA SER A 11 9.81 -5.54 10.23
C SER A 11 8.48 -6.31 10.28
N PRO A 12 7.49 -5.87 11.08
CA PRO A 12 6.17 -6.48 11.07
C PRO A 12 5.56 -6.55 9.66
N LEU A 13 5.79 -5.51 8.85
CA LEU A 13 5.42 -5.46 7.44
C LEU A 13 6.11 -6.53 6.62
N ASP A 14 7.41 -6.74 6.79
CA ASP A 14 8.13 -7.80 6.07
C ASP A 14 7.58 -9.20 6.41
N VAL A 15 7.21 -9.45 7.68
CA VAL A 15 6.56 -10.71 8.09
C VAL A 15 5.19 -10.83 7.43
N LEU A 16 4.40 -9.76 7.43
CA LEU A 16 3.07 -9.75 6.83
C LEU A 16 3.14 -9.97 5.30
N LEU A 17 4.11 -9.37 4.63
CA LEU A 17 4.34 -9.49 3.18
C LEU A 17 4.81 -10.90 2.76
N GLU A 18 5.36 -11.68 3.68
CA GLU A 18 5.69 -13.09 3.47
C GLU A 18 4.47 -14.01 3.57
N SER A 19 3.35 -13.52 4.14
CA SER A 19 2.10 -14.27 4.20
C SER A 19 1.47 -14.41 2.82
N PRO A 20 1.08 -15.64 2.40
CA PRO A 20 0.35 -15.84 1.14
C PRO A 20 -1.03 -15.16 1.16
N ASP A 21 -1.58 -14.92 2.35
CA ASP A 21 -2.88 -14.30 2.57
C ASP A 21 -2.79 -12.79 2.90
N CYS A 22 -1.66 -12.15 2.56
CA CYS A 22 -1.45 -10.72 2.78
C CYS A 22 -2.50 -9.87 2.03
N SER A 23 -3.48 -9.39 2.78
CA SER A 23 -4.50 -8.44 2.32
C SER A 23 -3.97 -7.00 2.31
N ILE A 24 -4.63 -6.11 1.57
CA ILE A 24 -4.28 -4.69 1.59
C ILE A 24 -4.72 -4.08 2.91
N GLU A 25 -5.88 -4.47 3.43
CA GLU A 25 -6.41 -4.06 4.73
C GLU A 25 -5.41 -4.31 5.86
N ALA A 26 -4.80 -5.51 5.90
CA ALA A 26 -3.77 -5.81 6.89
C ALA A 26 -2.57 -4.88 6.78
N LEU A 27 -2.14 -4.53 5.55
CA LEU A 27 -1.08 -3.53 5.35
C LEU A 27 -1.54 -2.13 5.79
N MET A 28 -2.81 -1.77 5.56
CA MET A 28 -3.38 -0.49 5.97
C MET A 28 -3.43 -0.30 7.48
N ASP A 29 -3.49 -1.39 8.24
CA ASP A 29 -3.52 -1.40 9.70
C ASP A 29 -2.12 -1.25 10.32
N GLU A 30 -1.04 -1.40 9.54
CA GLU A 30 0.34 -1.27 10.02
C GLU A 30 0.76 0.20 10.13
N GLU A 31 1.25 0.59 11.32
CA GLU A 31 1.64 1.97 11.63
C GLU A 31 2.80 2.48 10.76
N ASP A 32 3.74 1.59 10.44
CA ASP A 32 4.95 1.93 9.68
C ASP A 32 4.74 1.90 8.15
N LEU A 33 3.54 1.57 7.65
CA LEU A 33 3.25 1.38 6.22
C LEU A 33 3.73 2.55 5.36
N ILE A 34 3.33 3.77 5.74
CA ILE A 34 3.67 4.97 4.99
C ILE A 34 5.17 5.25 5.04
N GLN A 35 5.80 5.05 6.21
CA GLN A 35 7.22 5.30 6.40
C GLN A 35 8.06 4.33 5.57
N GLU A 36 7.77 3.03 5.66
CA GLU A 36 8.48 2.00 4.91
C GLU A 36 8.26 2.14 3.40
N PHE A 37 7.07 2.55 2.97
CA PHE A 37 6.81 2.85 1.57
C PHE A 37 7.64 4.03 1.07
N LYS A 38 7.70 5.13 1.83
CA LYS A 38 8.57 6.28 1.52
C LYS A 38 10.05 5.91 1.53
N ALA A 39 10.46 4.99 2.40
CA ALA A 39 11.80 4.43 2.45
C ALA A 39 12.08 3.43 1.32
N ARG A 40 11.11 3.19 0.43
CA ARG A 40 11.21 2.26 -0.71
C ARG A 40 11.53 0.83 -0.26
N ASN A 41 10.88 0.32 0.79
CA ASN A 41 10.93 -1.12 1.10
C ASN A 41 10.53 -1.90 -0.15
N GLY A 42 11.48 -2.69 -0.70
CA GLY A 42 11.31 -3.36 -1.98
C GLY A 42 10.16 -4.37 -2.01
N LYS A 43 9.93 -5.11 -0.91
CA LYS A 43 8.81 -6.06 -0.81
C LYS A 43 7.48 -5.33 -0.82
N LEU A 44 7.39 -4.24 -0.04
CA LEU A 44 6.18 -3.43 0.06
C LEU A 44 5.84 -2.74 -1.26
N VAL A 45 6.81 -2.09 -1.89
CA VAL A 45 6.64 -1.45 -3.20
C VAL A 45 6.19 -2.49 -4.23
N ALA A 46 6.85 -3.66 -4.29
CA ALA A 46 6.46 -4.72 -5.21
C ALA A 46 5.01 -5.21 -4.97
N ARG A 47 4.58 -5.33 -3.71
CA ARG A 47 3.22 -5.74 -3.35
C ARG A 47 2.16 -4.69 -3.74
N LEU A 48 2.42 -3.41 -3.44
CA LEU A 48 1.51 -2.31 -3.70
C LEU A 48 1.43 -1.94 -5.20
N CYS A 49 2.47 -2.23 -5.97
CA CYS A 49 2.47 -2.02 -7.42
C CYS A 49 1.69 -3.10 -8.21
N ARG A 50 1.14 -4.11 -7.53
CA ARG A 50 0.31 -5.11 -8.19
C ARG A 50 -1.07 -4.53 -8.55
N PRO A 51 -1.71 -4.97 -9.64
CA PRO A 51 -3.00 -4.43 -10.06
C PRO A 51 -4.09 -4.56 -8.99
N ASP A 52 -4.11 -5.69 -8.28
CA ASP A 52 -5.07 -5.95 -7.20
C ASP A 52 -4.92 -4.94 -6.04
N ALA A 53 -3.68 -4.60 -5.69
CA ALA A 53 -3.39 -3.63 -4.65
C ALA A 53 -3.76 -2.22 -5.07
N ALA A 54 -3.30 -1.81 -6.26
CA ALA A 54 -3.58 -0.51 -6.84
C ALA A 54 -5.10 -0.27 -6.90
N LEU A 55 -5.85 -1.20 -7.50
CA LEU A 55 -7.31 -1.15 -7.55
C LEU A 55 -7.94 -0.98 -6.17
N ARG A 56 -7.48 -1.77 -5.18
CA ARG A 56 -8.04 -1.72 -3.83
C ARG A 56 -7.79 -0.37 -3.15
N LEU A 57 -6.60 0.20 -3.31
CA LEU A 57 -6.27 1.53 -2.79
C LEU A 57 -7.17 2.61 -3.39
N VAL A 58 -7.41 2.59 -4.70
CA VAL A 58 -8.32 3.55 -5.32
C VAL A 58 -9.77 3.30 -4.95
N ASP A 59 -10.19 2.04 -4.78
CA ASP A 59 -11.52 1.72 -4.27
C ASP A 59 -11.75 2.32 -2.88
N PHE A 60 -10.73 2.34 -1.99
CA PHE A 60 -10.85 3.04 -0.70
C PHE A 60 -11.05 4.55 -0.85
N ILE A 61 -10.48 5.18 -1.87
CA ILE A 61 -10.54 6.63 -2.06
C ILE A 61 -11.85 7.05 -2.76
N THR A 62 -12.33 6.23 -3.69
CA THR A 62 -13.35 6.63 -4.67
C THR A 62 -14.72 6.02 -4.43
N ARG A 63 -14.81 4.89 -3.72
CA ARG A 63 -16.07 4.21 -3.46
C ARG A 63 -16.61 4.58 -2.09
N GLU A 64 -17.93 4.74 -2.03
CA GLU A 64 -18.62 4.86 -0.77
C GLU A 64 -18.49 3.52 0.01
N PRO A 65 -18.15 3.56 1.31
CA PRO A 65 -18.11 2.35 2.12
C PRO A 65 -19.50 1.71 2.21
N ALA A 66 -19.55 0.39 2.32
CA ALA A 66 -20.81 -0.34 2.46
C ALA A 66 -21.57 0.09 3.74
N GLU A 67 -22.89 -0.03 3.72
CA GLU A 67 -23.70 0.19 4.93
C GLU A 67 -23.20 -0.71 6.08
N GLY A 68 -22.93 -0.10 7.24
CA GLY A 68 -22.39 -0.80 8.40
C GLY A 68 -20.89 -1.10 8.35
N ALA A 69 -20.15 -0.53 7.40
CA ALA A 69 -18.69 -0.63 7.37
C ALA A 69 -18.03 -0.08 8.64
N SER A 70 -16.84 -0.60 8.96
CA SER A 70 -16.06 -0.13 10.10
C SER A 70 -15.58 1.32 9.93
N SER A 71 -15.27 1.99 11.03
CA SER A 71 -14.64 3.32 10.99
C SER A 71 -13.34 3.33 10.19
N SER A 72 -12.57 2.24 10.22
CA SER A 72 -11.36 2.09 9.40
C SER A 72 -11.67 2.18 7.91
N HIS A 73 -12.70 1.47 7.43
CA HIS A 73 -13.14 1.55 6.04
C HIS A 73 -13.71 2.92 5.66
N CYS A 74 -14.38 3.59 6.59
CA CYS A 74 -14.98 4.90 6.34
C CYS A 74 -13.97 6.06 6.33
N PHE A 75 -12.87 5.95 7.10
CA PHE A 75 -11.98 7.09 7.35
C PHE A 75 -10.50 6.74 7.24
N THR A 76 -10.03 5.70 7.93
CA THR A 76 -8.60 5.38 8.02
C THR A 76 -8.04 4.90 6.68
N TYR A 77 -8.65 3.90 6.04
CA TYR A 77 -8.16 3.33 4.79
C TYR A 77 -8.19 4.33 3.64
N PRO A 78 -9.27 5.12 3.43
CA PRO A 78 -9.24 6.21 2.43
C PRO A 78 -8.10 7.20 2.69
N PHE A 79 -7.87 7.59 3.94
CA PHE A 79 -6.83 8.54 4.31
C PHE A 79 -5.42 7.99 4.06
N VAL A 80 -5.13 6.76 4.50
CA VAL A 80 -3.81 6.16 4.30
C VAL A 80 -3.57 5.84 2.82
N ALA A 81 -4.58 5.37 2.08
CA ALA A 81 -4.48 5.14 0.64
C ALA A 81 -4.16 6.44 -0.10
N MET A 82 -4.84 7.54 0.23
CA MET A 82 -4.54 8.87 -0.32
C MET A 82 -3.11 9.30 0.00
N GLN A 83 -2.62 9.05 1.22
CA GLN A 83 -1.23 9.37 1.57
C GLN A 83 -0.22 8.55 0.76
N LEU A 84 -0.44 7.24 0.57
CA LEU A 84 0.42 6.40 -0.28
C LEU A 84 0.51 6.95 -1.70
N MET A 85 -0.63 7.34 -2.30
CA MET A 85 -0.70 7.98 -3.62
C MET A 85 0.09 9.30 -3.67
N MET A 86 0.27 9.98 -2.53
CA MET A 86 0.98 11.26 -2.43
C MET A 86 2.46 11.12 -2.03
N CYS A 87 2.98 9.90 -1.80
CA CYS A 87 4.33 9.70 -1.27
C CYS A 87 5.47 9.95 -2.27
N GLY A 88 5.20 10.10 -3.57
CA GLY A 88 6.26 10.37 -4.56
C GLY A 88 7.09 9.13 -4.97
N VAL A 89 6.56 7.91 -4.82
CA VAL A 89 7.26 6.68 -5.22
C VAL A 89 6.97 6.38 -6.70
N ASP A 90 7.94 6.65 -7.58
CA ASP A 90 7.79 6.61 -9.03
C ASP A 90 7.27 5.26 -9.55
N GLU A 91 7.78 4.16 -9.01
CA GLU A 91 7.38 2.80 -9.37
C GLU A 91 5.89 2.56 -9.19
N PHE A 92 5.33 3.18 -8.15
CA PHE A 92 3.91 3.10 -7.86
C PHE A 92 3.11 4.02 -8.79
N PHE A 93 3.57 5.26 -9.05
CA PHE A 93 2.94 6.14 -10.05
C PHE A 93 2.91 5.52 -11.45
N ASP A 94 3.96 4.80 -11.82
CA ASP A 94 4.10 4.12 -13.11
C ASP A 94 3.03 3.05 -13.36
N VAL A 95 2.45 2.47 -12.30
CA VAL A 95 1.32 1.54 -12.39
C VAL A 95 0.10 2.25 -13.01
N TRP A 96 -0.11 3.51 -12.64
CA TRP A 96 -1.25 4.32 -13.02
C TRP A 96 -1.06 5.03 -14.36
N VAL A 97 0.15 5.55 -14.61
CA VAL A 97 0.41 6.48 -15.71
C VAL A 97 0.82 5.76 -17.01
N ASN A 98 1.61 4.69 -16.94
CA ASN A 98 2.23 4.10 -18.13
C ASN A 98 1.31 3.15 -18.93
N GLY A 99 -0.01 3.17 -18.67
CA GLY A 99 -1.00 2.41 -19.44
C GLY A 99 -0.83 0.89 -19.40
N ARG A 100 0.01 0.36 -18.49
CA ARG A 100 0.16 -1.08 -18.24
C ARG A 100 -1.07 -1.66 -17.56
N HIS A 101 -1.87 -0.81 -16.90
CA HIS A 101 -3.08 -1.17 -16.18
C HIS A 101 -4.25 -0.24 -16.52
N LYS A 102 -4.51 -0.02 -17.81
CA LYS A 102 -5.64 0.85 -18.25
C LYS A 102 -6.98 0.38 -17.69
N GLU A 103 -7.14 -0.92 -17.49
CA GLU A 103 -8.31 -1.53 -16.87
C GLU A 103 -8.65 -0.96 -15.48
N ILE A 104 -7.66 -0.39 -14.80
CA ILE A 104 -7.85 0.25 -13.49
C ILE A 104 -8.55 1.58 -13.64
N LEU A 105 -8.15 2.39 -14.62
CA LEU A 105 -8.77 3.68 -14.90
C LEU A 105 -10.10 3.52 -15.64
N ASP A 106 -10.26 2.49 -16.48
CA ASP A 106 -11.50 2.22 -17.21
C ASP A 106 -12.68 1.84 -16.29
N ARG A 107 -12.44 1.54 -15.00
CA ARG A 107 -13.49 1.29 -14.00
C ARG A 107 -14.11 2.58 -13.41
N PHE A 108 -13.59 3.76 -13.76
CA PHE A 108 -13.99 5.07 -13.26
C PHE A 108 -14.33 6.04 -14.40
#